data_AF-A0A7X1NCV6-F1
#
_entry.id   AF-A0A7X1NCV6-F1
#
_cell.length_a   1.000
_cell.length_b   1.000
_cell.length_c   1.000
_cell.angle_alpha   90.00
_cell.angle_beta   90.00
_cell.angle_gamma   90.00
#
_symmetry.space_group_name_H-M   'P 1'
#
loop_
_entity.id
_entity.type
_entity.pdbx_description
1 polymer ?
#
loop_
_entity_poly.entity_id
_entity_poly.type
_entity_poly.pdbx_seq_one_letter_code
_entity_poly.pdbx_strand_id
1 'polypeptide(L)'
;MAEPLFLYGVYAIHVRPLELQGARWDAEYEIRHRDHPVQRWTTVGGDGGFATEAEAIETAHQQAVADIEHGAGVPKPRTFP
;
A
#
# COMPACT_ATOMS: atom_id res chain seq x y z
N MET A 1 4.39 -15.24 -6.15
CA MET A 1 4.86 -14.22 -5.19
C MET A 1 3.85 -14.17 -4.07
N ALA A 2 4.29 -14.15 -2.81
CA ALA A 2 3.37 -14.14 -1.68
C ALA A 2 2.80 -12.72 -1.55
N GLU A 3 1.47 -12.58 -1.53
CA GLU A 3 0.78 -11.32 -1.23
C GLU A 3 0.83 -11.12 0.30
N PRO A 4 1.67 -10.25 0.84
CA PRO A 4 1.80 -10.13 2.29
C PRO A 4 0.50 -9.56 2.87
N LEU A 5 -0.05 -10.26 3.86
CA LEU A 5 -1.22 -9.83 4.61
C LEU A 5 -0.78 -9.36 5.99
N PHE A 6 -1.02 -8.08 6.29
CA PHE A 6 -0.79 -7.49 7.60
C PHE A 6 -2.12 -7.21 8.28
N LEU A 7 -2.25 -7.54 9.56
CA LEU A 7 -3.46 -7.29 10.34
C LEU A 7 -3.23 -6.11 11.28
N TYR A 8 -4.14 -5.15 11.25
CA TYR A 8 -4.09 -3.95 12.09
C TYR A 8 -5.42 -3.80 12.83
N GLY A 9 -5.53 -4.47 13.98
CA GLY A 9 -6.75 -4.51 14.78
C GLY A 9 -7.91 -5.16 14.03
N VAL A 10 -8.90 -4.37 13.61
CA VAL A 10 -10.07 -4.80 12.82
C VAL A 10 -9.87 -4.62 11.31
N TYR A 11 -8.74 -4.06 10.91
CA TYR A 11 -8.36 -3.85 9.52
C TYR A 11 -7.40 -4.94 9.03
N ALA A 12 -7.54 -5.32 7.77
CA ALA A 12 -6.63 -6.18 7.06
C ALA A 12 -6.00 -5.40 5.91
N ILE A 13 -4.68 -5.40 5.84
CA ILE A 13 -3.87 -4.72 4.84
C ILE A 13 -3.31 -5.79 3.92
N HIS A 14 -3.78 -5.80 2.69
CA HIS A 14 -3.22 -6.66 1.65
C HIS A 14 -2.17 -5.86 0.89
N VAL A 15 -0.99 -6.43 0.71
CA VAL A 15 0.07 -5.82 -0.09
C VAL A 15 0.36 -6.71 -1.29
N ARG A 16 0.61 -6.08 -2.44
CA ARG A 16 0.97 -6.73 -3.70
C ARG A 16 2.21 -6.07 -4.24
N PRO A 17 3.38 -6.72 -4.22
CA PRO A 17 4.53 -6.23 -4.95
C PRO A 17 4.32 -6.41 -6.46
N LEU A 18 4.66 -5.39 -7.24
CA LEU A 18 4.62 -5.40 -8.69
C LEU A 18 6.05 -5.17 -9.21
N GLU A 19 6.54 -6.06 -10.04
CA GLU A 19 7.82 -5.83 -10.71
C GLU A 19 7.63 -4.83 -11.86
N LEU A 20 8.37 -3.72 -11.81
CA LEU A 20 8.44 -2.73 -12.88
C LEU A 20 9.65 -3.00 -13.78
N GLN A 21 9.57 -2.51 -15.02
CA GLN A 21 10.68 -2.65 -15.98
C GLN A 21 11.95 -1.94 -15.45
N GLY A 22 13.09 -2.63 -15.53
CA GLY A 22 14.40 -2.07 -15.19
C GLY A 22 14.85 -2.27 -13.74
N ALA A 23 14.49 -3.41 -13.11
CA ALA A 23 14.82 -3.74 -11.73
C ALA A 23 14.23 -2.74 -10.71
N ARG A 24 13.03 -2.25 -11.02
CA ARG A 24 12.23 -1.43 -10.12
C ARG A 24 11.05 -2.23 -9.62
N TRP A 25 10.55 -1.85 -8.46
CA TRP A 25 9.43 -2.50 -7.80
C TRP A 25 8.39 -1.46 -7.45
N ASP A 26 7.13 -1.70 -7.75
CA ASP A 26 6.03 -0.96 -7.19
C ASP A 26 5.33 -1.86 -6.16
N ALA A 27 4.45 -1.29 -5.35
CA ALA A 27 3.57 -2.10 -4.55
C ALA A 27 2.19 -1.45 -4.47
N GLU A 28 1.17 -2.29 -4.55
CA GLU A 28 -0.20 -1.87 -4.30
C GLU A 28 -0.62 -2.36 -2.91
N TYR A 29 -1.38 -1.55 -2.19
CA TYR A 29 -2.01 -1.98 -0.95
C TYR A 29 -3.52 -1.78 -0.98
N GLU A 30 -4.24 -2.68 -0.32
CA GLU A 30 -5.69 -2.58 -0.09
C GLU A 30 -5.95 -2.67 1.41
N ILE A 31 -6.83 -1.80 1.92
CA ILE A 31 -7.27 -1.85 3.31
C ILE A 31 -8.70 -2.37 3.34
N ARG A 32 -8.92 -3.44 4.09
CA ARG A 32 -10.21 -4.05 4.36
C ARG A 32 -10.59 -3.89 5.81
N HIS A 33 -11.87 -3.69 6.08
CA HIS A 33 -12.44 -3.69 7.42
C HIS A 33 -13.55 -4.74 7.50
N ARG A 34 -13.33 -5.79 8.32
CA ARG A 34 -14.25 -6.91 8.62
C ARG A 34 -14.79 -7.77 7.47
N ASP A 35 -14.82 -7.25 6.25
CA ASP A 35 -15.01 -7.89 4.93
C ASP A 35 -15.14 -6.82 3.82
N HIS A 36 -15.31 -5.55 4.21
CA HIS A 36 -15.50 -4.45 3.27
C HIS A 36 -14.17 -3.78 2.90
N PRO A 37 -13.82 -3.66 1.61
CA PRO A 37 -12.68 -2.86 1.19
C PRO A 37 -12.96 -1.38 1.46
N VAL A 38 -12.39 -0.85 2.55
CA VAL A 38 -12.51 0.56 2.92
C VAL A 38 -11.62 1.45 2.06
N GLN A 39 -10.49 0.91 1.61
CA GLN A 39 -9.62 1.54 0.64
C GLN A 39 -9.28 0.52 -0.44
N ARG A 40 -9.57 0.90 -1.69
CA ARG A 40 -9.22 0.10 -2.87
C ARG A 40 -7.71 0.10 -3.09
N TRP A 41 -7.24 -0.83 -3.91
CA TRP A 41 -5.85 -0.94 -4.35
C TRP A 41 -5.26 0.44 -4.67
N THR A 42 -4.29 0.81 -3.86
CA THR A 42 -3.57 2.08 -3.94
C THR A 42 -2.11 1.77 -4.22
N THR A 43 -1.63 2.26 -5.36
CA THR A 43 -0.26 2.08 -5.85
C THR A 43 0.69 3.01 -5.09
N VAL A 44 1.83 2.48 -4.64
CA VAL A 44 2.92 3.22 -4.00
C VAL A 44 4.23 2.94 -4.73
N GLY A 45 5.04 3.97 -4.95
CA GLY A 45 6.24 3.89 -5.79
C GLY A 45 6.08 4.73 -7.05
N GLY A 46 4.95 4.60 -7.76
CA GLY A 46 4.60 5.44 -8.90
C GLY A 46 5.66 5.40 -9.99
N ASP A 47 5.89 6.54 -10.67
CA ASP A 47 6.82 6.66 -11.80
C ASP A 47 8.29 6.32 -11.43
N GLY A 48 8.66 6.42 -10.15
CA GLY A 48 10.02 6.17 -9.68
C GLY A 48 10.29 4.71 -9.31
N GLY A 49 9.28 4.01 -8.80
CA GLY A 49 9.43 2.69 -8.19
C GLY A 49 10.45 2.63 -7.04
N PHE A 50 10.49 1.50 -6.36
CA PHE A 50 11.45 1.13 -5.35
C PHE A 50 12.58 0.30 -5.98
N ALA A 51 13.75 0.29 -5.31
CA ALA A 51 14.89 -0.49 -5.78
C ALA A 51 14.72 -1.99 -5.50
N THR A 52 13.92 -2.36 -4.50
CA THR A 52 13.73 -3.73 -4.06
C THR A 52 12.27 -4.04 -3.76
N GLU A 53 11.90 -5.32 -3.91
CA GLU A 53 10.56 -5.83 -3.55
C GLU A 53 10.25 -5.54 -2.08
N ALA A 54 11.23 -5.73 -1.19
CA ALA A 54 11.09 -5.50 0.24
C ALA A 54 10.75 -4.04 0.56
N GLU A 55 11.47 -3.07 -0.03
CA GLU A 55 11.16 -1.65 0.14
C GLU A 55 9.74 -1.31 -0.34
N ALA A 56 9.30 -1.92 -1.44
CA ALA A 56 7.96 -1.71 -1.96
C ALA A 56 6.90 -2.22 -0.98
N ILE A 57 7.10 -3.44 -0.45
CA ILE A 57 6.20 -4.04 0.54
C ILE A 57 6.16 -3.22 1.83
N GLU A 58 7.33 -2.82 2.36
CA GLU A 58 7.41 -2.04 3.59
C GLU A 58 6.77 -0.67 3.42
N THR A 59 7.01 0.01 2.30
CA THR A 59 6.41 1.33 2.04
C THR A 59 4.90 1.23 1.89
N ALA A 60 4.40 0.22 1.18
CA ALA A 60 2.97 -0.05 1.03
C ALA A 60 2.30 -0.32 2.38
N HIS A 61 2.96 -1.11 3.23
CA HIS A 61 2.48 -1.38 4.58
C HIS A 61 2.45 -0.11 5.44
N GLN A 62 3.52 0.69 5.44
CA GLN A 62 3.58 1.94 6.21
C GLN A 62 2.51 2.94 5.75
N GLN A 63 2.32 3.08 4.44
CA GLN A 63 1.29 3.95 3.89
C GLN A 63 -0.11 3.48 4.31
N ALA A 64 -0.39 2.18 4.23
CA ALA A 64 -1.66 1.62 4.67
C ALA A 64 -1.95 1.86 6.16
N VAL A 65 -0.93 1.71 7.03
CA VAL A 65 -1.05 2.01 8.46
C VAL A 65 -1.33 3.50 8.66
N ALA A 66 -0.61 4.39 7.98
CA ALA A 66 -0.84 5.81 8.05
C ALA A 66 -2.25 6.20 7.61
N ASP A 67 -2.79 5.58 6.56
CA ASP A 67 -4.17 5.79 6.10
C ASP A 67 -5.20 5.28 7.12
N ILE A 68 -4.95 4.15 7.80
CA ILE A 68 -5.79 3.68 8.90
C ILE A 68 -5.77 4.68 10.07
N GLU A 69 -4.58 5.13 10.49
CA GLU A 69 -4.39 6.08 11.60
C GLU A 69 -5.01 7.45 11.32
N HIS A 70 -4.96 7.91 10.05
CA HIS A 70 -5.60 9.16 9.63
C HIS A 70 -7.11 9.04 9.41
N GLY A 71 -7.68 7.83 9.54
CA GLY A 71 -9.07 7.53 9.24
C GLY A 71 -9.23 7.12 7.78
N ALA A 72 -9.19 5.80 7.53
CA ALA A 72 -9.34 5.21 6.21
C ALA A 72 -10.59 5.78 5.50
N GLY A 73 -10.38 6.64 4.50
CA GLY A 73 -11.45 7.33 3.76
C GLY A 73 -11.41 8.86 3.75
N VAL A 74 -10.44 9.52 4.39
CA VAL A 74 -10.22 10.98 4.20
C VAL A 74 -9.10 11.20 3.19
N PRO A 75 -9.39 11.45 1.90
CA PRO A 75 -8.37 11.71 0.91
C PRO A 75 -7.58 12.96 1.31
N LYS A 76 -6.29 12.82 1.59
CA LYS A 76 -5.39 13.98 1.67
C LYS A 76 -5.19 14.51 0.24
N PRO A 77 -5.36 15.82 -0.01
CA PRO A 77 -5.04 16.39 -1.30
C PRO A 77 -3.55 16.16 -1.59
N ARG A 78 -3.26 15.61 -2.77
CA ARG A 78 -1.91 15.52 -3.33
C ARG A 78 -1.32 16.93 -3.42
N THR A 79 -0.57 17.35 -2.42
CA THR A 79 0.40 18.44 -2.57
C THR A 79 1.73 17.79 -2.92
N PHE A 80 2.05 17.82 -4.21
CA PHE A 80 3.43 17.77 -4.70
C PHE A 80 3.84 19.24 -4.99
N PRO A 81 4.94 19.76 -4.43
CA PRO A 81 5.57 20.98 -4.93
C PRO A 81 6.30 20.74 -6.26
#